data_AF-A0A3B8ZBN0-F1
#
_entry.id   AF-A0A3B8ZBN0-F1
#
_cell.length_a   1.000
_cell.length_b   1.000
_cell.length_c   1.000
_cell.angle_alpha   90.00
_cell.angle_beta   90.00
_cell.angle_gamma   90.00
#
_symmetry.space_group_name_H-M   'P 1'
#
loop_
_entity.id
_entity.type
_entity.pdbx_description
1 polymer ?
#
loop_
_entity_poly.entity_id
_entity_poly.type
_entity_poly.pdbx_seq_one_letter_code
_entity_poly.pdbx_strand_id
1 'polypeptide(L)'
;MKFCLIVWASPYSLIGLSIGALGLLTGGRIRLRAGAVECFGGASAWVVRHLPTGPLTIGVTLGHVILGQNSDGLIVASDHERVHVRQFERWGPLMGPAYLLASGYLWLNGLDAYRDNPFEVEAYRKAP
;
A
#
# COMPACT_ATOMS: atom_id res chain seq x y z
N MET A 1 13.85 3.53 -18.35
CA MET A 1 12.75 4.26 -17.69
C MET A 1 12.21 3.57 -16.42
N LYS A 2 11.97 2.24 -16.41
CA LYS A 2 11.50 1.53 -15.18
C LYS A 2 12.45 1.63 -13.97
N PHE A 3 13.77 1.60 -14.19
CA PHE A 3 14.75 1.70 -13.11
C PHE A 3 14.65 3.02 -12.32
N CYS A 4 14.45 4.14 -13.01
CA CYS A 4 14.26 5.45 -12.37
C CYS A 4 13.02 5.45 -11.45
N LEU A 5 11.93 4.80 -11.86
CA LEU A 5 10.71 4.68 -11.04
C LEU A 5 10.95 3.82 -9.80
N ILE A 6 11.71 2.72 -9.93
CA ILE A 6 12.09 1.87 -8.79
C ILE A 6 12.94 2.66 -7.79
N VAL A 7 13.96 3.38 -8.26
CA VAL A 7 14.81 4.20 -7.39
C VAL A 7 13.98 5.31 -6.74
N TRP A 8 13.08 5.95 -7.50
CA TRP A 8 12.23 7.01 -7.01
C TRP A 8 11.26 6.54 -5.91
N ALA A 9 10.66 5.36 -6.06
CA ALA A 9 9.79 4.75 -5.06
C ALA A 9 10.54 3.90 -4.00
N SER A 10 11.88 3.84 -4.08
CA SER A 10 12.67 2.91 -3.26
C SER A 10 12.57 3.14 -1.75
N PRO A 11 12.46 4.37 -1.20
CA PRO A 11 12.41 4.55 0.26
C PRO A 11 11.23 3.79 0.89
N TYR A 12 10.04 3.89 0.29
CA TYR A 12 8.87 3.15 0.73
C TYR A 12 8.96 1.65 0.39
N SER A 13 9.51 1.32 -0.78
CA SER A 13 9.72 -0.08 -1.16
C SER A 13 10.64 -0.81 -0.18
N LEU A 14 11.68 -0.15 0.34
CA LEU A 14 12.58 -0.73 1.35
C LEU A 14 11.86 -0.97 2.69
N ILE A 15 10.97 -0.07 3.10
CA ILE A 15 10.13 -0.26 4.29
C ILE A 15 9.21 -1.47 4.08
N GLY A 16 8.51 -1.53 2.94
CA GLY A 16 7.65 -2.65 2.59
C GLY A 16 8.41 -3.98 2.53
N LEU A 17 9.60 -4.01 1.91
CA LEU A 17 10.45 -5.19 1.83
C LEU A 17 10.92 -5.64 3.21
N SER A 18 11.25 -4.69 4.10
CA SER A 18 11.64 -5.01 5.47
C SER A 18 10.50 -5.70 6.23
N ILE A 19 9.27 -5.19 6.11
CA ILE A 19 8.08 -5.80 6.71
C ILE A 19 7.77 -7.15 6.05
N GLY A 20 7.93 -7.26 4.73
CA GLY A 20 7.78 -8.52 3.99
C GLY A 20 8.78 -9.59 4.41
N ALA A 21 10.04 -9.21 4.63
CA ALA A 21 11.09 -10.11 5.12
C ALA A 21 10.78 -10.61 6.53
N LEU A 22 10.34 -9.75 7.44
CA LEU A 22 9.83 -10.17 8.76
C LEU A 22 8.60 -11.07 8.62
N GLY A 23 7.73 -10.78 7.65
CA GLY A 23 6.60 -11.62 7.28
C GLY A 23 7.04 -13.03 6.94
N LEU A 24 8.03 -13.20 6.06
CA LEU A 24 8.59 -14.52 5.72
C LEU A 24 9.15 -15.25 6.94
N LEU A 25 9.91 -14.56 7.81
CA LEU A 25 10.49 -15.16 9.01
C LEU A 25 9.44 -15.64 10.03
N THR A 26 8.22 -15.11 9.93
CA THR A 26 7.10 -15.43 10.83
C THR A 26 6.01 -16.28 10.14
N GLY A 27 6.35 -16.97 9.06
CA GLY A 27 5.46 -17.90 8.36
C GLY A 27 4.56 -17.27 7.29
N GLY A 28 4.80 -16.01 6.94
CA GLY A 28 4.21 -15.33 5.80
C GLY A 28 4.76 -15.84 4.46
N ARG A 29 4.20 -15.32 3.36
CA ARG A 29 4.53 -15.70 2.00
C ARG A 29 4.71 -14.45 1.14
N ILE A 30 5.54 -14.59 0.11
CA ILE A 30 5.75 -13.55 -0.90
C ILE A 30 5.38 -14.08 -2.28
N ARG A 31 4.87 -13.20 -3.13
CA ARG A 31 4.60 -13.45 -4.53
C ARG A 31 4.98 -12.23 -5.35
N LEU A 32 5.66 -12.44 -6.48
CA LEU A 32 5.81 -11.39 -7.49
C LEU A 32 4.64 -11.44 -8.45
N ARG A 33 3.91 -10.33 -8.62
CA ARG A 33 2.79 -10.25 -9.55
C ARG A 33 2.71 -8.87 -10.18
N ALA A 34 2.66 -8.83 -11.51
CA ALA A 34 2.43 -7.61 -12.31
C ALA A 34 3.27 -6.40 -11.85
N GLY A 35 4.57 -6.63 -11.61
CA GLY A 35 5.53 -5.57 -11.29
C GLY A 35 5.62 -5.14 -9.82
N ALA A 36 4.91 -5.82 -8.91
CA ALA A 36 4.97 -5.57 -7.47
C ALA A 36 5.28 -6.85 -6.67
N VAL A 37 5.84 -6.67 -5.48
CA VAL A 37 6.08 -7.72 -4.49
C VAL A 37 4.88 -7.76 -3.54
N GLU A 38 4.09 -8.83 -3.59
CA GLU A 38 2.97 -9.08 -2.68
C GLU A 38 3.46 -9.90 -1.48
N CYS A 39 3.33 -9.37 -0.26
CA CYS A 39 3.67 -10.04 0.99
C CYS A 39 2.40 -10.25 1.83
N PHE A 40 2.15 -11.46 2.31
CA PHE A 40 0.96 -11.75 3.10
C PHE A 40 1.19 -12.81 4.18
N GLY A 41 0.35 -12.80 5.22
CA GLY A 41 0.55 -13.66 6.40
C GLY A 41 1.68 -13.17 7.31
N GLY A 42 1.93 -13.91 8.40
CA GLY A 42 2.97 -13.57 9.39
C GLY A 42 2.88 -12.13 9.90
N ALA A 43 4.03 -11.50 10.06
CA ALA A 43 4.15 -10.10 10.47
C ALA A 43 3.51 -9.12 9.47
N SER A 44 3.48 -9.42 8.17
CA SER A 44 2.80 -8.56 7.18
C SER A 44 1.30 -8.45 7.48
N ALA A 45 0.66 -9.59 7.80
CA ALA A 45 -0.74 -9.59 8.20
C ALA A 45 -1.00 -8.87 9.53
N TRP A 46 -0.08 -9.01 10.49
CA TRP A 46 -0.14 -8.28 11.75
C TRP A 46 -0.10 -6.77 11.52
N VAL A 47 0.86 -6.27 10.73
CA VAL A 47 0.97 -4.84 10.41
C VAL A 47 -0.31 -4.32 9.77
N VAL A 48 -0.80 -5.01 8.73
CA VAL A 48 -2.01 -4.57 8.00
C VAL A 48 -3.23 -4.47 8.91
N ARG A 49 -3.40 -5.39 9.86
CA ARG A 49 -4.53 -5.37 10.83
C ARG A 49 -4.46 -4.23 11.84
N HIS A 50 -3.28 -3.66 12.09
CA HIS A 50 -3.07 -2.59 13.07
C HIS A 50 -3.00 -1.19 12.42
N LEU A 51 -3.27 -1.09 11.12
CA LEU A 51 -3.44 0.19 10.44
C LEU A 51 -4.73 0.89 10.89
N PRO A 52 -4.91 2.20 10.61
CA PRO A 52 -6.05 2.98 11.12
C PRO A 52 -7.44 2.41 10.76
N THR A 53 -7.58 1.76 9.61
CA THR A 53 -8.80 1.07 9.17
C THR A 53 -8.93 -0.36 9.72
N GLY A 54 -7.96 -0.80 10.52
CA GLY A 54 -8.01 -2.00 11.33
C GLY A 54 -8.22 -3.28 10.52
N PRO A 55 -9.07 -4.21 10.99
CA PRO A 55 -9.37 -5.48 10.32
C PRO A 55 -9.96 -5.33 8.92
N LEU A 56 -10.55 -4.17 8.58
CA LEU A 56 -11.12 -3.89 7.27
C LEU A 56 -10.05 -3.61 6.21
N THR A 57 -8.81 -3.36 6.62
CA THR A 57 -7.69 -3.12 5.70
C THR A 57 -7.29 -4.42 5.02
N ILE A 58 -7.61 -4.57 3.74
CA ILE A 58 -7.31 -5.80 2.99
C ILE A 58 -5.84 -5.83 2.55
N GLY A 59 -5.32 -4.66 2.13
CA GLY A 59 -3.94 -4.46 1.73
C GLY A 59 -3.47 -3.04 2.02
N VAL A 60 -2.15 -2.85 1.92
CA VAL A 60 -1.52 -1.53 1.86
C VAL A 60 -0.32 -1.60 0.93
N THR A 61 -0.13 -0.54 0.14
CA THR A 61 1.02 -0.43 -0.75
C THR A 61 2.08 0.50 -0.17
N LEU A 62 3.33 0.08 -0.27
CA LEU A 62 4.53 0.84 0.05
C LEU A 62 5.51 0.74 -1.11
N GLY A 63 5.51 1.75 -1.98
CA GLY A 63 6.32 1.73 -3.20
C GLY A 63 5.90 0.59 -4.13
N HIS A 64 6.82 -0.33 -4.41
CA HIS A 64 6.59 -1.53 -5.22
C HIS A 64 6.23 -2.77 -4.39
N VAL A 65 5.93 -2.61 -3.10
CA VAL A 65 5.55 -3.71 -2.20
C VAL A 65 4.10 -3.54 -1.75
N ILE A 66 3.32 -4.60 -1.86
CA ILE A 66 1.93 -4.66 -1.39
C ILE A 66 1.90 -5.63 -0.22
N LEU A 67 1.50 -5.16 0.96
CA LEU A 67 1.33 -5.97 2.16
C LEU A 67 -0.14 -6.31 2.31
N GLY A 68 -0.48 -7.56 2.64
CA GLY A 68 -1.85 -7.99 2.86
C GLY A 68 -2.02 -8.95 4.02
N GLN A 69 -3.25 -9.14 4.47
CA GLN A 69 -3.55 -10.08 5.55
C GLN A 69 -3.44 -11.55 5.10
N ASN A 70 -3.94 -11.87 3.90
CA ASN A 70 -3.95 -13.21 3.34
C ASN A 70 -3.95 -13.14 1.80
N SER A 71 -3.83 -14.30 1.15
CA SER A 71 -3.78 -14.38 -0.32
C SER A 71 -5.05 -13.91 -1.00
N ASP A 72 -6.20 -14.23 -0.42
CA ASP A 72 -7.49 -14.04 -1.07
C ASP A 72 -7.86 -12.56 -1.07
N GLY A 73 -7.60 -11.87 0.04
CA GLY A 73 -7.68 -10.42 0.15
C GLY A 73 -6.79 -9.71 -0.86
N LEU A 74 -5.53 -10.14 -1.02
CA LEU A 74 -4.64 -9.54 -2.02
C LEU A 74 -5.04 -9.82 -3.47
N ILE A 75 -5.77 -10.91 -3.74
CA ILE A 75 -6.35 -11.17 -5.06
C ILE A 75 -7.51 -10.21 -5.31
N VAL A 76 -8.36 -9.96 -4.31
CA VAL A 76 -9.48 -9.01 -4.43
C VAL A 76 -8.99 -7.57 -4.56
N ALA A 77 -8.08 -7.13 -3.68
CA ALA A 77 -7.55 -5.76 -3.68
C ALA A 77 -6.44 -5.53 -4.72
N SER A 78 -6.11 -6.54 -5.54
CA SER A 78 -4.91 -6.52 -6.39
C SER A 78 -4.84 -5.30 -7.32
N ASP A 79 -5.95 -4.97 -7.97
CA ASP A 79 -5.97 -3.88 -8.95
C ASP A 79 -5.99 -2.51 -8.26
N HIS A 80 -6.67 -2.40 -7.11
CA HIS A 80 -6.69 -1.21 -6.25
C HIS A 80 -5.28 -0.86 -5.76
N GLU A 81 -4.59 -1.82 -5.14
CA GLU A 81 -3.23 -1.63 -4.62
C GLU A 81 -2.23 -1.25 -5.72
N ARG A 82 -2.43 -1.72 -6.95
CA ARG A 82 -1.61 -1.34 -8.10
C ARG A 82 -1.81 0.10 -8.55
N VAL A 83 -2.96 0.71 -8.24
CA VAL A 83 -3.11 2.17 -8.41
C VAL A 83 -2.15 2.88 -7.48
N HIS A 84 -2.05 2.45 -6.22
CA HIS A 84 -1.11 3.01 -5.27
C HIS A 84 0.35 2.79 -5.69
N VAL A 85 0.71 1.64 -6.26
CA VAL A 85 2.06 1.43 -6.84
C VAL A 85 2.37 2.53 -7.86
N ARG A 86 1.44 2.79 -8.79
CA ARG A 86 1.61 3.86 -9.80
C ARG A 86 1.63 5.26 -9.18
N GLN A 87 0.93 5.48 -8.07
CA GLN A 87 1.00 6.74 -7.33
C GLN A 87 2.38 6.90 -6.68
N PHE A 88 2.96 5.85 -6.09
CA PHE A 88 4.36 5.89 -5.63
C PHE A 88 5.34 6.08 -6.78
N GLU A 89 5.10 5.53 -7.96
CA GLU A 89 5.94 5.81 -9.13
C GLU A 89 5.84 7.27 -9.59
N ARG A 90 4.70 7.94 -9.36
CA ARG A 90 4.51 9.37 -9.70
C ARG A 90 5.09 10.29 -8.63
N TRP A 91 4.84 10.00 -7.36
CA TRP A 91 5.13 10.89 -6.23
C TRP A 91 6.40 10.53 -5.45
N GLY A 92 6.84 9.27 -5.53
CA GLY A 92 8.04 8.77 -4.88
C GLY A 92 8.04 9.05 -3.37
N PRO A 93 9.09 9.69 -2.82
CA PRO A 93 9.15 10.01 -1.40
C PRO A 93 8.03 10.96 -0.92
N LEU A 94 7.43 11.73 -1.82
CA LEU A 94 6.36 12.68 -1.47
C LEU A 94 4.99 12.02 -1.30
N MET A 95 4.83 10.75 -1.69
CA MET A 95 3.55 10.06 -1.64
C MET A 95 2.96 10.02 -0.23
N GLY A 96 3.73 9.56 0.76
CA GLY A 96 3.27 9.47 2.14
C GLY A 96 2.90 10.83 2.75
N PRO A 97 3.77 11.87 2.68
CA PRO A 97 3.43 13.21 3.11
C PRO A 97 2.19 13.77 2.43
N ALA A 98 2.08 13.63 1.10
CA ALA A 98 0.92 14.12 0.36
C ALA A 98 -0.38 13.42 0.79
N TYR A 99 -0.34 12.10 0.96
CA TYR A 99 -1.48 11.32 1.44
C TYR A 99 -1.93 11.76 2.83
N LEU A 100 -0.99 11.88 3.78
CA LEU A 100 -1.28 12.27 5.16
C LEU A 100 -1.77 13.72 5.27
N LEU A 101 -1.20 14.64 4.49
CA LEU A 101 -1.65 16.03 4.45
C LEU A 101 -3.06 16.15 3.88
N ALA A 102 -3.39 15.39 2.82
CA ALA A 102 -4.73 15.33 2.27
C ALA A 102 -5.74 14.78 3.30
N SER A 103 -5.42 13.64 3.93
CA SER A 103 -6.24 13.06 5.00
C SER A 103 -6.44 14.02 6.18
N GLY A 104 -5.37 14.70 6.62
CA GLY A 104 -5.42 15.67 7.71
C GLY A 104 -6.27 16.90 7.36
N TYR A 105 -6.11 17.44 6.16
CA TYR A 105 -6.95 18.54 5.67
C TYR A 105 -8.43 18.14 5.64
N LEU A 106 -8.77 16.98 5.07
CA LEU A 106 -10.14 16.48 5.02
C LEU A 106 -10.73 16.31 6.42
N TRP A 107 -9.98 15.68 7.33
CA TRP A 107 -10.40 15.48 8.71
C TRP A 107 -10.66 16.80 9.44
N LEU A 108 -9.78 17.79 9.29
CA LEU A 108 -9.95 19.13 9.88
C LEU A 108 -11.17 19.88 9.33
N ASN A 109 -11.65 19.51 8.14
CA ASN A 109 -12.87 20.04 7.53
C ASN A 109 -14.11 19.16 7.80
N GLY A 110 -14.01 18.15 8.66
CA GLY A 110 -15.13 17.27 9.02
C GLY A 110 -15.51 16.22 7.97
N LEU A 111 -14.63 15.97 6.99
CA LEU A 111 -14.80 14.96 5.95
C LEU A 111 -14.14 13.61 6.33
N ASP A 112 -14.45 12.55 5.57
CA ASP A 112 -13.85 11.23 5.80
C ASP A 112 -12.41 11.21 5.28
N ALA A 113 -11.46 11.18 6.21
CA ALA A 113 -10.02 11.25 5.93
C ALA A 113 -9.50 10.13 5.01
N TYR A 114 -10.23 9.03 4.87
CA TYR A 114 -9.89 7.90 4.00
C TYR A 114 -10.73 7.92 2.72
N ARG A 115 -12.06 7.89 2.84
CA ARG A 115 -12.96 7.76 1.68
C ARG A 115 -12.95 8.96 0.75
N ASP A 116 -12.75 10.16 1.30
CA ASP A 116 -12.69 11.39 0.52
C ASP A 116 -11.25 11.72 0.09
N ASN A 117 -10.26 10.90 0.48
CA ASN A 117 -8.86 11.13 0.11
C ASN A 117 -8.70 11.01 -1.42
N PRO A 118 -8.15 12.03 -2.12
CA PRO A 118 -7.99 12.01 -3.57
C PRO A 118 -7.24 10.78 -4.11
N PHE A 119 -6.30 10.24 -3.32
CA PHE A 119 -5.53 9.05 -3.70
C PHE A 119 -6.40 7.78 -3.67
N GLU A 120 -7.25 7.64 -2.66
CA GLU A 120 -8.22 6.54 -2.54
C GLU A 120 -9.34 6.67 -3.57
N VAL A 121 -9.85 7.89 -3.78
CA VAL A 121 -10.86 8.18 -4.81
C VAL A 121 -10.34 7.83 -6.22
N GLU A 122 -9.07 8.15 -6.51
CA GLU A 122 -8.43 7.73 -7.77
C GLU A 122 -8.32 6.20 -7.85
N ALA A 123 -7.96 5.53 -6.75
CA ALA A 123 -7.82 4.08 -6.68
C ALA A 123 -9.15 3.38 -6.95
N TYR A 124 -10.20 3.69 -6.18
CA TYR A 124 -11.53 3.11 -6.34
C TYR A 124 -12.17 3.44 -7.70
N ARG A 125 -11.90 4.62 -8.28
CA ARG A 125 -12.39 4.95 -9.63
C ARG A 125 -11.76 4.05 -10.70
N LYS A 126 -10.51 3.64 -10.54
CA LYS A 126 -9.78 2.80 -11.51
C LYS A 126 -9.98 1.31 -11.24
N ALA A 127 -10.18 0.93 -9.99
CA ALA A 127 -10.32 -0.44 -9.52
C ALA A 127 -11.17 -0.45 -8.22
N PRO A 128 -12.51 -0.64 -8.33
CA PRO A 128 -13.43 -0.60 -7.20
C PRO A 128 -13.38 -1.84 -6.30
#